data_AF-A0A6A6GZE8-F1
#
_entry.id   AF-A0A6A6GZE8-F1
#
_cell.length_a   1.000
_cell.length_b   1.000
_cell.length_c   1.000
_cell.angle_alpha   90.00
_cell.angle_beta   90.00
_cell.angle_gamma   90.00
#
_symmetry.space_group_name_H-M   'P 1'
#
loop_
_entity.id
_entity.type
_entity.pdbx_description
1 polymer ?
#
loop_
_entity_poly.entity_id
_entity_poly.type
_entity_poly.pdbx_seq_one_letter_code
_entity_poly.pdbx_strand_id
1 'polypeptide(L)'
;MSNPKSIPPGYWKELVGDFPRLAGRYDDCQLIGLANRYYNCIAWALGIEDRWVNPPTTEQQFVELLSRPYFNLESCSEELASVDGYARNGECTHASRKLVSNEWSSKLGEELKITHPRDGLIGDTYGNIVVHFKTKTGKPAPTTVGSSGGPPAPLSDSEFQDIQKVADLLASEFPNLVMNFNGRYYEWTEQCQSTPRASHVCSSSAFASGPQWDALVQMDTKILPLVVAKLRSDDACVFGCELYNQVQTNDETKVTPDQIEHFWVLNWQAKLIIKLYHSQLKEFDQHVARWENDMTASKFSSNSDSKVSGPGYESLKTMGQPTVPLIMARYSQNQDDWWYELLSEIVNGCRSGLRITRKRNLYQVWMKWFQDPDLGGPKIETYGDGPSVAIMQNILTGDEVTISLAT
;
A
#
# COMPACT_ATOMS: atom_id res chain seq x y z
N MET A 1 -30.50 -5.53 21.23
CA MET A 1 -29.80 -4.43 21.92
C MET A 1 -29.24 -5.00 23.22
N SER A 2 -27.93 -5.18 23.30
CA SER A 2 -27.27 -5.56 24.55
C SER A 2 -27.36 -4.42 25.55
N ASN A 3 -27.54 -4.71 26.84
CA ASN A 3 -27.52 -3.69 27.91
C ASN A 3 -26.29 -2.77 27.75
N PRO A 4 -26.43 -1.44 27.91
CA PRO A 4 -25.29 -0.54 27.92
C PRO A 4 -24.34 -0.96 29.02
N LYS A 5 -23.09 -1.23 28.64
CA LYS A 5 -22.06 -1.62 29.61
C LYS A 5 -21.37 -0.35 30.10
N SER A 6 -21.03 -0.31 31.38
CA SER A 6 -20.15 0.72 31.90
C SER A 6 -18.76 0.60 31.26
N ILE A 7 -18.09 1.73 31.09
CA ILE A 7 -16.69 1.74 30.63
C ILE A 7 -15.82 1.17 31.75
N PRO A 8 -14.91 0.21 31.48
CA PRO A 8 -14.03 -0.33 32.52
C PRO A 8 -13.24 0.79 33.24
N PRO A 9 -13.15 0.81 34.59
CA PRO A 9 -12.52 1.92 35.32
C PRO A 9 -11.07 2.20 34.94
N GLY A 10 -10.29 1.16 34.61
CA GLY A 10 -8.91 1.31 34.12
C GLY A 10 -8.85 2.08 32.79
N TYR A 11 -9.69 1.69 31.84
CA TYR A 11 -9.81 2.35 30.54
C TYR A 11 -10.33 3.78 30.68
N TRP A 12 -11.28 4.04 31.59
CA TRP A 12 -11.78 5.39 31.84
C TRP A 12 -10.67 6.36 32.27
N LYS A 13 -9.72 5.90 33.10
CA LYS A 13 -8.60 6.73 33.54
C LYS A 13 -7.70 7.16 32.38
N GLU A 14 -7.43 6.23 31.45
CA GLU A 14 -6.66 6.51 30.23
C GLU A 14 -7.43 7.46 29.31
N LEU A 15 -8.72 7.16 29.09
CA LEU A 15 -9.61 7.96 28.26
C LEU A 15 -9.70 9.42 28.73
N VAL A 16 -9.82 9.68 30.03
CA VAL A 16 -9.84 11.05 30.57
C VAL A 16 -8.48 11.76 30.43
N GLY A 17 -7.38 11.00 30.41
CA GLY A 17 -6.06 11.52 30.09
C GLY A 17 -6.00 12.06 28.66
N ASP A 18 -6.53 11.29 27.71
CA ASP A 18 -6.53 11.64 26.28
C ASP A 18 -7.66 12.63 25.90
N PHE A 19 -8.74 12.66 26.67
CA PHE A 19 -9.89 13.53 26.50
C PHE A 19 -10.28 14.23 27.82
N PRO A 20 -9.56 15.29 28.23
CA PRO A 20 -9.78 15.95 29.51
C PRO A 20 -11.18 16.52 29.73
N ARG A 21 -11.93 16.81 28.65
CA ARG A 21 -13.33 17.28 28.74
C ARG A 21 -14.32 16.22 29.19
N LEU A 22 -13.92 14.94 29.21
CA LEU A 22 -14.69 13.86 29.81
C LEU A 22 -14.51 13.77 31.33
N ALA A 23 -13.56 14.50 31.92
CA ALA A 23 -13.34 14.48 33.37
C ALA A 23 -14.62 14.84 34.14
N GLY A 24 -15.04 13.96 35.05
CA GLY A 24 -16.27 14.13 35.83
C GLY A 24 -17.57 13.79 35.07
N ARG A 25 -17.49 13.29 33.84
CA ARG A 25 -18.64 12.95 32.98
C ARG A 25 -18.77 11.45 32.71
N TYR A 26 -18.40 10.62 33.69
CA TYR A 26 -18.43 9.15 33.56
C TYR A 26 -19.83 8.63 33.23
N ASP A 27 -20.86 9.18 33.89
CA ASP A 27 -22.25 8.76 33.70
C ASP A 27 -22.85 9.19 32.35
N ASP A 28 -22.21 10.14 31.66
CA ASP A 28 -22.58 10.57 30.30
C ASP A 28 -21.95 9.69 29.20
N CYS A 29 -21.17 8.68 29.58
CA CYS A 29 -20.41 7.83 28.67
C CYS A 29 -20.78 6.35 28.85
N GLN A 30 -21.12 5.67 27.77
CA GLN A 30 -21.50 4.26 27.79
C GLN A 30 -20.69 3.47 26.76
N LEU A 31 -20.33 2.22 27.11
CA LEU A 31 -19.73 1.29 26.18
C LEU A 31 -20.81 0.68 25.27
N ILE A 32 -20.71 0.96 23.97
CA ILE A 32 -21.67 0.52 22.95
C ILE A 32 -21.06 -0.38 21.86
N GLY A 33 -19.76 -0.68 21.96
CA GLY A 33 -19.10 -1.65 21.09
C GLY A 33 -17.67 -1.94 21.52
N LEU A 34 -17.18 -3.12 21.15
CA LEU A 34 -15.86 -3.61 21.52
C LEU A 34 -14.78 -3.08 20.58
N ALA A 35 -13.54 -3.09 21.08
CA ALA A 35 -12.34 -2.86 20.28
C ALA A 35 -12.28 -3.85 19.12
N ASN A 36 -12.01 -3.32 17.94
CA ASN A 36 -11.73 -4.06 16.72
C ASN A 36 -11.08 -3.11 15.70
N ARG A 37 -10.31 -3.70 14.78
CA ARG A 37 -9.49 -2.99 13.79
C ARG A 37 -10.16 -2.80 12.43
N TYR A 38 -11.39 -3.27 12.26
CA TYR A 38 -12.03 -3.26 10.95
C TYR A 38 -12.46 -1.86 10.52
N TYR A 39 -12.78 -0.99 11.47
CA TYR A 39 -13.27 0.35 11.21
C TYR A 39 -12.86 1.33 12.31
N ASN A 40 -12.77 2.61 11.94
CA ASN A 40 -12.40 3.72 12.81
C ASN A 40 -13.58 4.68 13.05
N CYS A 41 -13.33 5.82 13.70
CA CYS A 41 -14.37 6.80 14.04
C CYS A 41 -15.08 7.39 12.80
N ILE A 42 -14.37 7.58 11.69
CA ILE A 42 -14.94 8.16 10.46
C ILE A 42 -15.86 7.13 9.79
N ALA A 43 -15.40 5.89 9.67
CA ALA A 43 -16.25 4.79 9.20
C ALA A 43 -17.50 4.65 10.08
N TRP A 44 -17.33 4.68 11.40
CA TRP A 44 -18.47 4.65 12.34
C TRP A 44 -19.45 5.80 12.11
N ALA A 45 -18.94 7.02 11.95
CA ALA A 45 -19.76 8.20 11.72
C ALA A 45 -20.59 8.09 10.43
N LEU A 46 -20.04 7.43 9.42
CA LEU A 46 -20.68 7.09 8.15
C LEU A 46 -21.63 5.88 8.25
N GLY A 47 -21.71 5.22 9.40
CA GLY A 47 -22.53 4.02 9.62
C GLY A 47 -21.93 2.73 9.08
N ILE A 48 -20.61 2.67 8.98
CA ILE A 48 -19.86 1.56 8.41
C ILE A 48 -19.02 0.89 9.51
N GLU A 49 -19.11 -0.44 9.59
CA GLU A 49 -18.42 -1.25 10.61
C GLU A 49 -17.49 -2.33 10.02
N ASP A 50 -17.28 -2.33 8.70
CA ASP A 50 -16.56 -3.40 7.98
C ASP A 50 -15.34 -2.90 7.18
N ARG A 51 -14.98 -1.62 7.29
CA ARG A 51 -13.82 -1.02 6.60
C ARG A 51 -13.31 0.25 7.28
N TRP A 52 -12.04 0.55 7.02
CA TRP A 52 -11.36 1.75 7.50
C TRP A 52 -11.54 2.93 6.54
N VAL A 53 -11.75 4.14 7.07
CA VAL A 53 -11.83 5.38 6.30
C VAL A 53 -10.83 6.39 6.84
N ASN A 54 -9.76 6.65 6.10
CA ASN A 54 -8.78 7.65 6.47
C ASN A 54 -9.38 9.06 6.48
N PRO A 55 -8.94 9.95 7.39
CA PRO A 55 -9.26 11.36 7.29
C PRO A 55 -8.55 11.98 6.08
N PRO A 56 -9.27 12.68 5.20
CA PRO A 56 -8.64 13.59 4.25
C PRO A 56 -7.78 14.66 4.93
N THR A 57 -6.76 15.14 4.23
CA THR A 57 -5.79 16.11 4.76
C THR A 57 -6.36 17.51 4.96
N THR A 58 -7.47 17.86 4.29
CA THR A 58 -8.09 19.19 4.36
C THR A 58 -9.58 19.10 4.65
N GLU A 59 -10.13 20.15 5.26
CA GLU A 59 -11.58 20.29 5.48
C GLU A 59 -12.38 20.18 4.18
N GLN A 60 -11.89 20.79 3.10
CA GLN A 60 -12.54 20.74 1.80
C GLN A 60 -12.65 19.30 1.28
N GLN A 61 -11.56 18.52 1.31
CA GLN A 61 -11.60 17.11 0.90
C GLN A 61 -12.45 16.26 1.83
N PHE A 62 -12.48 16.60 3.13
CA PHE A 62 -13.33 15.93 4.11
C PHE A 62 -14.81 16.12 3.78
N VAL A 63 -15.23 17.37 3.51
CA VAL A 63 -16.58 17.71 3.07
C VAL A 63 -16.90 17.03 1.74
N GLU A 64 -15.97 17.04 0.79
CA GLU A 64 -16.15 16.39 -0.51
C GLU A 64 -16.38 14.88 -0.35
N LEU A 65 -15.53 14.20 0.43
CA LEU A 65 -15.64 12.76 0.70
C LEU A 65 -16.97 12.42 1.36
N LEU A 66 -17.32 13.07 2.47
CA LEU A 66 -18.52 12.75 3.23
C LEU A 66 -19.81 13.11 2.47
N SER A 67 -19.75 14.11 1.59
CA SER A 67 -20.91 14.51 0.78
C SER A 67 -21.16 13.61 -0.42
N ARG A 68 -20.30 12.61 -0.68
CA ARG A 68 -20.48 11.69 -1.80
C ARG A 68 -21.82 10.95 -1.71
N PRO A 69 -22.51 10.73 -2.84
CA PRO A 69 -23.88 10.20 -2.84
C PRO A 69 -24.07 8.90 -2.06
N TYR A 70 -23.06 8.02 -2.05
CA TYR A 70 -23.13 6.72 -1.39
C TYR A 70 -23.11 6.79 0.14
N PHE A 71 -22.62 7.88 0.74
CA PHE A 71 -22.69 8.09 2.20
C PHE A 71 -24.00 8.78 2.64
N ASN A 72 -24.79 9.31 1.71
CA ASN A 72 -26.10 9.93 1.98
C ASN A 72 -26.06 11.07 3.02
N LEU A 73 -24.95 11.81 3.09
CA LEU A 73 -24.81 13.00 3.95
C LEU A 73 -24.78 14.29 3.12
N GLU A 74 -25.22 15.38 3.73
CA GLU A 74 -25.04 16.75 3.26
C GLU A 74 -24.58 17.65 4.40
N SER A 75 -23.78 18.67 4.09
CA SER A 75 -23.40 19.70 5.05
C SER A 75 -24.63 20.42 5.61
N CYS A 76 -24.58 20.81 6.87
CA CYS A 76 -25.67 21.50 7.55
C CYS A 76 -25.16 22.45 8.63
N SER A 77 -26.09 23.14 9.31
CA SER A 77 -25.74 23.93 10.50
C SER A 77 -25.53 23.03 11.72
N GLU A 78 -24.84 23.54 12.74
CA GLU A 78 -24.50 22.82 13.95
C GLU A 78 -25.73 22.21 14.66
N GLU A 79 -26.86 22.91 14.65
CA GLU A 79 -28.10 22.52 15.34
C GLU A 79 -28.77 21.32 14.68
N LEU A 80 -28.57 21.14 13.38
CA LEU A 80 -29.14 20.05 12.58
C LEU A 80 -28.21 18.84 12.50
N ALA A 81 -27.00 18.95 13.04
CA ALA A 81 -25.96 17.95 12.87
C ALA A 81 -26.34 16.60 13.49
N SER A 82 -26.15 15.56 12.69
CA SER A 82 -26.10 14.16 13.12
C SER A 82 -24.71 13.55 12.99
N VAL A 83 -23.79 14.22 12.31
CA VAL A 83 -22.37 13.84 12.18
C VAL A 83 -21.52 15.11 12.30
N ASP A 84 -20.43 15.02 13.07
CA ASP A 84 -19.45 16.09 13.22
C ASP A 84 -18.08 15.58 12.77
N GLY A 85 -17.35 16.41 12.01
CA GLY A 85 -15.95 16.17 11.67
C GLY A 85 -15.03 17.07 12.51
N TYR A 86 -13.89 16.50 12.93
CA TYR A 86 -12.90 17.14 13.78
C TYR A 86 -11.66 17.47 12.98
N ALA A 87 -11.03 18.59 13.31
CA ALA A 87 -9.74 18.99 12.76
C ALA A 87 -8.80 19.55 13.83
N ARG A 88 -7.50 19.31 13.64
CA ARG A 88 -6.40 19.80 14.46
C ARG A 88 -5.37 20.43 13.56
N ASN A 89 -4.98 21.68 13.84
CA ASN A 89 -4.03 22.44 13.03
C ASN A 89 -4.41 22.56 11.54
N GLY A 90 -5.71 22.61 11.25
CA GLY A 90 -6.23 22.70 9.87
C GLY A 90 -6.35 21.36 9.14
N GLU A 91 -5.88 20.26 9.72
CA GLU A 91 -5.99 18.91 9.16
C GLU A 91 -7.16 18.18 9.81
N CYS A 92 -8.02 17.56 9.01
CA CYS A 92 -9.07 16.71 9.55
C CYS A 92 -8.48 15.44 10.15
N THR A 93 -9.10 14.96 11.23
CA THR A 93 -8.54 13.85 12.02
C THR A 93 -9.57 12.78 12.31
N HIS A 94 -10.79 13.15 12.73
CA HIS A 94 -11.79 12.24 13.27
C HIS A 94 -13.21 12.65 12.88
N ALA A 95 -14.18 11.78 13.14
CA ALA A 95 -15.60 12.12 13.11
C ALA A 95 -16.36 11.45 14.26
N SER A 96 -17.53 11.99 14.56
CA SER A 96 -18.48 11.40 15.52
C SER A 96 -19.89 11.46 14.95
N ARG A 97 -20.77 10.59 15.43
CA ARG A 97 -22.18 10.61 15.03
C ARG A 97 -23.12 10.58 16.21
N LYS A 98 -24.28 11.18 16.01
CA LYS A 98 -25.43 11.11 16.90
C LYS A 98 -26.18 9.79 16.68
N LEU A 99 -26.52 9.13 17.77
CA LEU A 99 -27.36 7.92 17.80
C LEU A 99 -28.85 8.28 17.72
N VAL A 100 -29.69 7.27 17.49
CA VAL A 100 -31.16 7.43 17.56
C VAL A 100 -31.61 7.86 18.97
N SER A 101 -30.86 7.50 20.02
CA SER A 101 -31.07 7.94 21.40
C SER A 101 -30.68 9.41 21.64
N ASN A 102 -30.24 10.14 20.62
CA ASN A 102 -29.78 11.53 20.66
C ASN A 102 -28.42 11.76 21.38
N GLU A 103 -27.72 10.68 21.74
CA GLU A 103 -26.37 10.73 22.30
C GLU A 103 -25.31 10.77 21.18
N TRP A 104 -24.19 11.48 21.41
CA TRP A 104 -23.05 11.43 20.48
C TRP A 104 -22.20 10.19 20.74
N SER A 105 -21.56 9.69 19.69
CA SER A 105 -20.79 8.46 19.74
C SER A 105 -19.62 8.44 18.77
N SER A 106 -18.56 7.75 19.18
CA SER A 106 -17.33 7.58 18.42
C SER A 106 -16.72 6.20 18.63
N LYS A 107 -16.09 5.66 17.57
CA LYS A 107 -15.20 4.49 17.63
C LYS A 107 -13.77 5.00 17.73
N LEU A 108 -13.17 4.96 18.92
CA LEU A 108 -11.91 5.67 19.19
C LEU A 108 -10.71 4.96 18.54
N GLY A 109 -10.49 5.13 17.23
CA GLY A 109 -9.49 4.35 16.49
C GLY A 109 -9.81 2.86 16.50
N GLU A 110 -8.84 2.01 16.85
CA GLU A 110 -9.02 0.56 17.00
C GLU A 110 -9.71 0.15 18.33
N GLU A 111 -9.92 1.10 19.24
CA GLU A 111 -10.39 0.86 20.61
C GLU A 111 -11.92 0.78 20.76
N LEU A 112 -12.42 0.98 21.98
CA LEU A 112 -13.83 0.91 22.32
C LEU A 112 -14.68 1.90 21.52
N LYS A 113 -15.93 1.50 21.29
CA LYS A 113 -16.97 2.39 20.78
C LYS A 113 -17.80 2.89 21.95
N ILE A 114 -17.85 4.20 22.14
CA ILE A 114 -18.51 4.81 23.30
C ILE A 114 -19.55 5.86 22.89
N THR A 115 -20.52 6.10 23.76
CA THR A 115 -21.24 7.38 23.79
C THR A 115 -20.43 8.40 24.58
N HIS A 116 -20.65 9.68 24.28
CA HIS A 116 -20.02 10.80 24.96
C HIS A 116 -20.86 12.08 24.78
N PRO A 117 -20.68 13.12 25.62
CA PRO A 117 -21.14 14.47 25.34
C PRO A 117 -20.54 15.00 24.02
N ARG A 118 -21.27 15.85 23.31
CA ARG A 118 -20.83 16.38 21.99
C ARG A 118 -19.43 16.99 22.03
N ASP A 119 -19.16 17.81 23.06
CA ASP A 119 -17.90 18.50 23.28
C ASP A 119 -16.82 17.64 23.95
N GLY A 120 -17.16 16.40 24.35
CA GLY A 120 -16.35 15.56 25.22
C GLY A 120 -15.02 15.12 24.61
N LEU A 121 -14.95 14.97 23.29
CA LEU A 121 -13.73 14.56 22.60
C LEU A 121 -12.90 15.74 22.06
N ILE A 122 -13.36 16.99 22.23
CA ILE A 122 -12.59 18.17 21.81
C ILE A 122 -11.31 18.27 22.65
N GLY A 123 -10.16 18.37 22.01
CA GLY A 123 -8.87 18.45 22.68
C GLY A 123 -7.71 18.09 21.76
N ASP A 124 -6.53 17.84 22.33
CA ASP A 124 -5.33 17.58 21.52
C ASP A 124 -5.44 16.29 20.71
N THR A 125 -6.23 15.30 21.14
CA THR A 125 -6.37 14.02 20.44
C THR A 125 -7.21 14.13 19.16
N TYR A 126 -8.43 14.67 19.24
CA TYR A 126 -9.32 14.81 18.07
C TYR A 126 -9.22 16.20 17.42
N GLY A 127 -8.83 17.24 18.13
CA GLY A 127 -8.94 18.64 17.68
C GLY A 127 -10.30 19.25 18.02
N ASN A 128 -10.75 20.20 17.20
CA ASN A 128 -12.04 20.90 17.34
C ASN A 128 -13.04 20.39 16.30
N ILE A 129 -14.32 20.48 16.62
CA ILE A 129 -15.39 20.27 15.64
C ILE A 129 -15.35 21.44 14.65
N VAL A 130 -15.24 21.13 13.35
CA VAL A 130 -15.12 22.16 12.29
C VAL A 130 -16.16 22.01 11.19
N VAL A 131 -16.76 20.82 11.02
CA VAL A 131 -17.76 20.56 9.99
C VAL A 131 -18.92 19.73 10.52
N HIS A 132 -20.11 19.98 9.97
CA HIS A 132 -21.36 19.38 10.42
C HIS A 132 -22.12 18.80 9.23
N PHE A 133 -22.66 17.59 9.41
CA PHE A 133 -23.48 16.92 8.39
C PHE A 133 -24.77 16.37 8.98
N LYS A 134 -25.78 16.27 8.12
CA LYS A 134 -27.03 15.56 8.38
C LYS A 134 -27.29 14.55 7.27
N THR A 135 -28.07 13.53 7.57
CA THR A 135 -28.57 12.59 6.55
C THR A 135 -29.49 13.34 5.58
N LYS A 136 -29.27 13.16 4.27
CA LYS A 136 -30.14 13.73 3.24
C LYS A 136 -31.56 13.20 3.39
N THR A 137 -32.55 14.10 3.36
CA THR A 137 -33.98 13.74 3.37
C THR A 137 -34.43 13.36 1.96
N GLY A 138 -34.75 12.08 1.73
CA GLY A 138 -35.19 11.56 0.43
C GLY A 138 -34.81 10.08 0.28
N LYS A 139 -35.44 9.36 -0.65
CA LYS A 139 -35.00 7.98 -0.97
C LYS A 139 -33.52 8.06 -1.40
N PRO A 140 -32.62 7.19 -0.89
CA PRO A 140 -31.28 7.08 -1.44
C PRO A 140 -31.42 6.93 -2.95
N ALA A 141 -30.72 7.76 -3.72
CA ALA A 141 -30.65 7.53 -5.16
C ALA A 141 -30.20 6.07 -5.34
N PRO A 142 -30.89 5.26 -6.17
CA PRO A 142 -30.44 3.90 -6.40
C PRO A 142 -28.98 4.00 -6.84
N THR A 143 -28.09 3.40 -6.07
CA THR A 143 -26.68 3.26 -6.38
C THR A 143 -26.64 2.43 -7.67
N THR A 144 -26.73 3.11 -8.81
CA THR A 144 -26.56 2.47 -10.10
C THR A 144 -25.12 2.01 -10.11
N VAL A 145 -24.95 0.69 -10.13
CA VAL A 145 -23.68 0.03 -10.41
C VAL A 145 -23.19 0.62 -11.74
N GLY A 146 -22.23 1.55 -11.67
CA GLY A 146 -21.75 2.29 -12.85
C GLY A 146 -21.68 3.82 -12.71
N SER A 147 -22.19 4.45 -11.64
CA SER A 147 -21.82 5.85 -11.35
C SER A 147 -20.35 5.90 -10.93
N SER A 148 -19.57 6.76 -11.57
CA SER A 148 -18.13 6.99 -11.41
C SER A 148 -17.74 7.59 -10.05
N GLY A 149 -18.22 7.01 -8.95
CA GLY A 149 -17.97 7.52 -7.60
C GLY A 149 -18.61 6.71 -6.49
N GLY A 150 -18.40 5.39 -6.51
CA GLY A 150 -18.91 4.44 -5.52
C GLY A 150 -17.92 3.30 -5.25
N PRO A 151 -18.34 2.24 -4.53
CA PRO A 151 -17.47 1.10 -4.27
C PRO A 151 -16.92 0.53 -5.57
N PRO A 152 -15.60 0.21 -5.64
CA PRO A 152 -15.03 -0.39 -6.83
C PRO A 152 -15.68 -1.75 -7.09
N ALA A 153 -15.75 -2.11 -8.38
CA ALA A 153 -16.27 -3.41 -8.81
C ALA A 153 -15.57 -4.55 -8.05
N PRO A 154 -16.30 -5.64 -7.72
CA PRO A 154 -15.70 -6.83 -7.14
C PRO A 154 -14.48 -7.29 -7.95
N LEU A 155 -13.51 -7.85 -7.23
CA LEU A 155 -12.36 -8.47 -7.86
C LEU A 155 -12.77 -9.83 -8.44
N SER A 156 -12.28 -10.16 -9.62
CA SER A 156 -12.49 -11.48 -10.24
C SER A 156 -11.50 -12.51 -9.71
N ASP A 157 -11.86 -13.79 -9.79
CA ASP A 157 -10.95 -14.88 -9.42
C ASP A 157 -9.66 -14.85 -10.25
N SER A 158 -9.73 -14.43 -11.52
CA SER A 158 -8.55 -14.32 -12.39
C SER A 158 -7.61 -13.20 -11.95
N GLU A 159 -8.15 -12.05 -11.52
CA GLU A 159 -7.36 -10.94 -10.98
C GLU A 159 -6.52 -11.43 -9.79
N PHE A 160 -7.12 -12.24 -8.91
CA PHE A 160 -6.41 -12.84 -7.77
C PHE A 160 -5.41 -13.92 -8.16
N GLN A 161 -5.82 -14.86 -9.00
CA GLN A 161 -4.98 -16.01 -9.35
C GLN A 161 -3.70 -15.61 -10.07
N ASP A 162 -3.77 -14.61 -10.94
CA ASP A 162 -2.59 -14.18 -11.70
C ASP A 162 -1.55 -13.51 -10.81
N ILE A 163 -1.98 -12.68 -9.84
CA ILE A 163 -1.07 -12.06 -8.86
C ILE A 163 -0.49 -13.11 -7.93
N GLN A 164 -1.31 -14.06 -7.46
CA GLN A 164 -0.85 -15.14 -6.58
C GLN A 164 0.20 -16.02 -7.26
N LYS A 165 0.04 -16.35 -8.55
CA LYS A 165 1.04 -17.11 -9.31
C LYS A 165 2.40 -16.44 -9.31
N VAL A 166 2.45 -15.12 -9.44
CA VAL A 166 3.71 -14.36 -9.38
C VAL A 166 4.30 -14.45 -7.97
N ALA A 167 3.50 -14.22 -6.93
CA ALA A 167 3.97 -14.30 -5.54
C ALA A 167 4.48 -15.71 -5.18
N ASP A 168 3.80 -16.77 -5.62
CA ASP A 168 4.20 -18.16 -5.40
C ASP A 168 5.51 -18.49 -6.12
N LEU A 169 5.67 -18.00 -7.35
CA LEU A 169 6.91 -18.15 -8.10
C LEU A 169 8.07 -17.42 -7.41
N LEU A 170 7.83 -16.21 -6.88
CA LEU A 170 8.85 -15.51 -6.10
C LEU A 170 9.21 -16.26 -4.82
N ALA A 171 8.25 -16.89 -4.15
CA ALA A 171 8.50 -17.69 -2.97
C ALA A 171 9.34 -18.94 -3.28
N SER A 172 9.14 -19.55 -4.45
CA SER A 172 9.93 -20.70 -4.92
C SER A 172 11.36 -20.30 -5.31
N GLU A 173 11.49 -19.28 -6.15
CA GLU A 173 12.76 -18.96 -6.82
C GLU A 173 13.63 -17.97 -6.02
N PHE A 174 13.01 -17.16 -5.17
CA PHE A 174 13.66 -16.10 -4.40
C PHE A 174 13.29 -16.15 -2.91
N PRO A 175 13.48 -17.30 -2.23
CA PRO A 175 12.99 -17.52 -0.87
C PRO A 175 13.52 -16.50 0.14
N ASN A 176 14.75 -16.00 -0.04
CA ASN A 176 15.32 -15.01 0.87
C ASN A 176 14.60 -13.65 0.77
N LEU A 177 14.20 -13.23 -0.43
CA LEU A 177 13.40 -12.01 -0.61
C LEU A 177 12.08 -12.14 0.14
N VAL A 178 11.38 -13.25 -0.10
CA VAL A 178 10.05 -13.50 0.47
C VAL A 178 10.10 -13.68 1.98
N MET A 179 11.14 -14.32 2.52
CA MET A 179 11.37 -14.46 3.95
C MET A 179 11.63 -13.10 4.62
N ASN A 180 12.50 -12.27 4.04
CA ASN A 180 12.76 -10.91 4.52
C ASN A 180 11.48 -10.06 4.51
N PHE A 181 10.72 -10.11 3.40
CA PHE A 181 9.45 -9.39 3.29
C PHE A 181 8.46 -9.86 4.36
N ASN A 182 8.20 -11.17 4.45
CA ASN A 182 7.19 -11.70 5.38
C ASN A 182 7.55 -11.42 6.84
N GLY A 183 8.82 -11.56 7.23
CA GLY A 183 9.28 -11.26 8.58
C GLY A 183 9.06 -9.78 8.95
N ARG A 184 9.54 -8.87 8.10
CA ARG A 184 9.39 -7.42 8.32
C ARG A 184 7.94 -6.97 8.27
N TYR A 185 7.16 -7.50 7.32
CA TYR A 185 5.73 -7.20 7.20
C TYR A 185 4.97 -7.67 8.44
N TYR A 186 5.22 -8.89 8.92
CA TYR A 186 4.59 -9.41 10.13
C TYR A 186 4.93 -8.53 11.33
N GLU A 187 6.20 -8.25 11.60
CA GLU A 187 6.61 -7.41 12.72
C GLU A 187 6.05 -5.99 12.65
N TRP A 188 6.06 -5.38 11.45
CA TRP A 188 5.44 -4.08 11.23
C TRP A 188 3.95 -4.12 11.55
N THR A 189 3.21 -5.10 11.03
CA THR A 189 1.77 -5.22 11.32
C THR A 189 1.47 -5.51 12.78
N GLU A 190 2.33 -6.24 13.50
CA GLU A 190 2.20 -6.43 14.95
C GLU A 190 2.50 -5.13 15.72
N GLN A 191 3.45 -4.31 15.26
CA GLN A 191 3.72 -2.99 15.84
C GLN A 191 2.52 -2.05 15.68
N CYS A 192 1.86 -2.07 14.52
CA CYS A 192 0.61 -1.32 14.31
C CYS A 192 -0.46 -1.71 15.34
N GLN A 193 -0.47 -2.96 15.78
CA GLN A 193 -1.44 -3.51 16.72
C GLN A 193 -1.08 -3.33 18.21
N SER A 194 0.19 -3.10 18.55
CA SER A 194 0.69 -3.18 19.94
C SER A 194 1.15 -1.85 20.54
N THR A 195 1.23 -0.77 19.77
CA THR A 195 1.82 0.49 20.24
C THR A 195 0.77 1.47 20.82
N PRO A 196 0.87 1.90 22.09
CA PRO A 196 -0.06 2.85 22.72
C PRO A 196 -0.18 4.22 22.03
N ARG A 197 0.77 4.59 21.15
CA ARG A 197 0.69 5.82 20.33
C ARG A 197 -0.46 5.79 19.31
N ALA A 198 -1.03 4.61 19.04
CA ALA A 198 -2.08 4.39 18.05
C ALA A 198 -3.51 4.34 18.63
N SER A 199 -3.69 4.37 19.96
CA SER A 199 -4.97 4.04 20.62
C SER A 199 -6.17 4.84 20.13
N HIS A 200 -5.96 6.04 19.59
CA HIS A 200 -7.04 6.87 19.04
C HIS A 200 -6.74 7.37 17.64
N VAL A 201 -5.82 6.75 16.90
CA VAL A 201 -5.44 7.22 15.56
C VAL A 201 -6.44 6.76 14.50
N CYS A 202 -6.79 7.67 13.61
CA CYS A 202 -7.73 7.42 12.52
C CYS A 202 -7.07 7.34 11.13
N SER A 203 -5.83 7.83 10.98
CA SER A 203 -5.11 7.88 9.71
C SER A 203 -4.12 6.73 9.58
N SER A 204 -4.14 6.02 8.45
CA SER A 204 -3.19 4.93 8.21
C SER A 204 -1.75 5.39 8.06
N SER A 205 -1.52 6.64 7.66
CA SER A 205 -0.17 7.22 7.56
C SER A 205 0.59 7.19 8.88
N ALA A 206 -0.09 7.16 10.02
CA ALA A 206 0.57 7.02 11.32
C ALA A 206 1.25 5.64 11.50
N PHE A 207 0.81 4.64 10.74
CA PHE A 207 1.42 3.32 10.69
C PHE A 207 2.55 3.23 9.66
N ALA A 208 2.74 4.24 8.82
CA ALA A 208 3.78 4.30 7.79
C ALA A 208 5.12 4.81 8.35
N SER A 209 5.59 4.24 9.46
CA SER A 209 6.86 4.63 10.09
C SER A 209 7.47 3.54 10.95
N GLY A 210 8.77 3.69 11.25
CA GLY A 210 9.52 2.82 12.17
C GLY A 210 10.46 1.85 11.46
N PRO A 211 11.32 1.13 12.20
CA PRO A 211 12.43 0.38 11.61
C PRO A 211 11.99 -0.70 10.60
N GLN A 212 10.87 -1.38 10.86
CA GLN A 212 10.36 -2.41 9.94
C GLN A 212 9.70 -1.81 8.71
N TRP A 213 9.02 -0.66 8.86
CA TRP A 213 8.52 0.11 7.73
C TRP A 213 9.67 0.59 6.84
N ASP A 214 10.68 1.23 7.43
CA ASP A 214 11.83 1.76 6.69
C ASP A 214 12.55 0.64 5.92
N ALA A 215 12.70 -0.53 6.56
CA ALA A 215 13.28 -1.69 5.92
C ALA A 215 12.41 -2.25 4.79
N LEU A 216 11.08 -2.28 4.91
CA LEU A 216 10.17 -2.66 3.82
C LEU A 216 10.28 -1.69 2.64
N VAL A 217 10.36 -0.38 2.92
CA VAL A 217 10.53 0.66 1.89
C VAL A 217 11.87 0.50 1.16
N GLN A 218 12.93 0.14 1.88
CA GLN A 218 14.26 -0.14 1.29
C GLN A 218 14.26 -1.34 0.34
N MET A 219 13.33 -2.28 0.49
CA MET A 219 13.20 -3.40 -0.46
C MET A 219 12.64 -2.95 -1.83
N ASP A 220 12.20 -1.70 -1.95
CA ASP A 220 11.77 -1.06 -3.19
C ASP A 220 10.64 -1.79 -3.95
N THR A 221 10.49 -1.48 -5.24
CA THR A 221 9.69 -2.22 -6.21
C THR A 221 9.83 -3.75 -6.20
N LYS A 222 10.94 -4.35 -5.69
CA LYS A 222 11.13 -5.82 -5.64
C LYS A 222 10.00 -6.53 -4.91
N ILE A 223 9.36 -5.87 -3.94
CA ILE A 223 8.29 -6.47 -3.12
C ILE A 223 6.86 -6.16 -3.61
N LEU A 224 6.67 -5.37 -4.68
CA LEU A 224 5.34 -5.00 -5.18
C LEU A 224 4.36 -6.18 -5.29
N PRO A 225 4.67 -7.29 -5.98
CA PRO A 225 3.76 -8.44 -6.06
C PRO A 225 3.42 -9.05 -4.70
N LEU A 226 4.36 -9.03 -3.74
CA LEU A 226 4.13 -9.56 -2.39
C LEU A 226 3.20 -8.64 -1.58
N VAL A 227 3.39 -7.31 -1.68
CA VAL A 227 2.50 -6.32 -1.07
C VAL A 227 1.08 -6.47 -1.60
N VAL A 228 0.92 -6.52 -2.93
CA VAL A 228 -0.39 -6.66 -3.57
C VAL A 228 -1.05 -8.00 -3.21
N ALA A 229 -0.28 -9.09 -3.13
CA ALA A 229 -0.79 -10.39 -2.67
C ALA A 229 -1.27 -10.34 -1.21
N LYS A 230 -0.62 -9.56 -0.34
CA LYS A 230 -1.05 -9.38 1.07
C LYS A 230 -2.33 -8.57 1.19
N LEU A 231 -2.57 -7.59 0.33
CA LEU A 231 -3.82 -6.79 0.33
C LEU A 231 -5.08 -7.61 0.03
N ARG A 232 -4.93 -8.88 -0.38
CA ARG A 232 -6.03 -9.80 -0.66
C ARG A 232 -6.69 -10.38 0.59
N SER A 233 -5.93 -10.67 1.64
CA SER A 233 -6.46 -11.49 2.74
C SER A 233 -7.58 -10.76 3.49
N ASP A 234 -8.64 -11.44 3.89
CA ASP A 234 -9.66 -10.88 4.80
C ASP A 234 -9.05 -10.50 6.17
N ASP A 235 -7.85 -11.02 6.47
CA ASP A 235 -6.98 -10.67 7.59
C ASP A 235 -5.90 -9.62 7.23
N ALA A 236 -5.92 -9.07 6.01
CA ALA A 236 -4.92 -8.11 5.55
C ALA A 236 -4.95 -6.86 6.42
N CYS A 237 -3.77 -6.45 6.88
CA CYS A 237 -3.56 -5.10 7.34
C CYS A 237 -3.83 -4.14 6.18
N VAL A 238 -5.01 -3.50 6.16
CA VAL A 238 -5.41 -2.54 5.11
C VAL A 238 -4.43 -1.37 4.98
N PHE A 239 -3.58 -1.16 5.99
CA PHE A 239 -2.48 -0.19 5.97
C PHE A 239 -1.38 -0.55 4.96
N GLY A 240 -1.36 -1.77 4.42
CA GLY A 240 -0.48 -2.15 3.30
C GLY A 240 -0.69 -1.30 2.04
N CYS A 241 -1.81 -0.57 1.93
CA CYS A 241 -2.01 0.40 0.83
C CYS A 241 -0.97 1.52 0.87
N GLU A 242 -0.57 1.96 2.07
CA GLU A 242 0.51 2.95 2.24
C GLU A 242 1.82 2.41 1.70
N LEU A 243 2.15 1.15 2.06
CA LEU A 243 3.39 0.52 1.61
C LEU A 243 3.43 0.41 0.09
N TYR A 244 2.31 -0.01 -0.53
CA TYR A 244 2.20 -0.07 -1.99
C TYR A 244 2.47 1.31 -2.63
N ASN A 245 1.79 2.37 -2.19
CA ASN A 245 1.97 3.70 -2.76
C ASN A 245 3.39 4.24 -2.54
N GLN A 246 4.03 3.85 -1.43
CA GLN A 246 5.39 4.26 -1.10
C GLN A 246 6.45 3.57 -1.98
N VAL A 247 6.30 2.28 -2.28
CA VAL A 247 7.30 1.52 -3.08
C VAL A 247 6.99 1.50 -4.57
N GLN A 248 5.76 1.83 -4.97
CA GLN A 248 5.41 2.02 -6.37
C GLN A 248 6.12 3.28 -6.89
N THR A 249 6.92 3.16 -7.96
CA THR A 249 7.65 4.29 -8.54
C THR A 249 6.99 4.86 -9.78
N ASN A 250 6.02 4.15 -10.38
CA ASN A 250 5.20 4.68 -11.47
C ASN A 250 3.94 5.35 -10.92
N ASP A 251 3.87 6.68 -11.07
CA ASP A 251 2.76 7.50 -10.60
C ASP A 251 1.42 7.16 -11.26
N GLU A 252 1.42 6.66 -12.51
CA GLU A 252 0.19 6.25 -13.21
C GLU A 252 -0.47 5.01 -12.60
N THR A 253 0.30 4.25 -11.81
CA THR A 253 -0.18 3.03 -11.13
C THR A 253 -0.32 3.21 -9.63
N LYS A 254 -0.09 4.40 -9.09
CA LYS A 254 -0.40 4.73 -7.70
C LYS A 254 -1.89 5.00 -7.54
N VAL A 255 -2.39 4.82 -6.31
CA VAL A 255 -3.66 5.41 -5.92
C VAL A 255 -3.38 6.69 -5.16
N THR A 256 -3.90 7.81 -5.63
CA THR A 256 -3.52 9.15 -5.15
C THR A 256 -4.68 9.87 -4.44
N PRO A 257 -4.41 10.85 -3.55
CA PRO A 257 -5.44 11.55 -2.76
C PRO A 257 -6.54 12.27 -3.57
N ASP A 258 -6.28 12.63 -4.84
CA ASP A 258 -7.25 13.20 -5.77
C ASP A 258 -8.32 12.20 -6.23
N GLN A 259 -8.04 10.89 -6.12
CA GLN A 259 -9.02 9.84 -6.31
C GLN A 259 -9.87 9.66 -5.04
N ILE A 260 -10.55 10.75 -4.63
CA ILE A 260 -11.24 10.93 -3.34
C ILE A 260 -12.07 9.71 -2.93
N GLU A 261 -12.84 9.17 -3.86
CA GLU A 261 -13.73 8.03 -3.58
C GLU A 261 -12.97 6.74 -3.25
N HIS A 262 -11.80 6.48 -3.84
CA HIS A 262 -11.07 5.23 -3.69
C HIS A 262 -9.91 5.32 -2.68
N PHE A 263 -9.23 6.47 -2.61
CA PHE A 263 -8.04 6.63 -1.76
C PHE A 263 -8.36 6.60 -0.27
N TRP A 264 -9.39 7.32 0.15
CA TRP A 264 -9.68 7.50 1.58
C TRP A 264 -10.41 6.31 2.22
N VAL A 265 -10.98 5.40 1.42
CA VAL A 265 -11.63 4.17 1.92
C VAL A 265 -10.68 3.00 1.66
N LEU A 266 -9.94 2.54 2.67
CA LEU A 266 -8.78 1.65 2.46
C LEU A 266 -9.14 0.31 1.80
N ASN A 267 -10.29 -0.28 2.10
CA ASN A 267 -10.73 -1.51 1.43
C ASN A 267 -11.02 -1.27 -0.06
N TRP A 268 -11.39 -0.05 -0.45
CA TRP A 268 -11.58 0.33 -1.86
C TRP A 268 -10.25 0.64 -2.53
N GLN A 269 -9.35 1.32 -1.80
CA GLN A 269 -7.97 1.54 -2.24
C GLN A 269 -7.27 0.22 -2.54
N ALA A 270 -7.34 -0.76 -1.63
CA ALA A 270 -6.77 -2.09 -1.81
C ALA A 270 -7.29 -2.77 -3.08
N LYS A 271 -8.60 -2.70 -3.34
CA LYS A 271 -9.20 -3.25 -4.56
C LYS A 271 -8.70 -2.54 -5.82
N LEU A 272 -8.57 -1.22 -5.78
CA LEU A 272 -8.06 -0.45 -6.92
C LEU A 272 -6.58 -0.77 -7.18
N ILE A 273 -5.76 -0.87 -6.14
CA ILE A 273 -4.36 -1.31 -6.21
C ILE A 273 -4.25 -2.68 -6.90
N ILE A 274 -5.07 -3.66 -6.48
CA ILE A 274 -5.08 -4.99 -7.07
C ILE A 274 -5.43 -4.93 -8.56
N LYS A 275 -6.42 -4.11 -8.96
CA LYS A 275 -6.81 -3.93 -10.37
C LYS A 275 -5.70 -3.27 -11.19
N LEU A 276 -5.09 -2.20 -10.68
CA LEU A 276 -3.99 -1.50 -11.34
C LEU A 276 -2.80 -2.44 -11.55
N TYR A 277 -2.41 -3.18 -10.52
CA TYR A 277 -1.30 -4.13 -10.60
C TYR A 277 -1.61 -5.32 -11.53
N HIS A 278 -2.85 -5.81 -11.54
CA HIS A 278 -3.27 -6.85 -12.50
C HIS A 278 -3.21 -6.34 -13.95
N SER A 279 -3.63 -5.10 -14.20
CA SER A 279 -3.50 -4.47 -15.51
C SER A 279 -2.04 -4.36 -15.95
N GLN A 280 -1.16 -3.91 -15.04
CA GLN A 280 0.29 -3.87 -15.28
C GLN A 280 0.87 -5.24 -15.60
N LEU A 281 0.44 -6.29 -14.89
CA LEU A 281 0.85 -7.68 -15.18
C LEU A 281 0.42 -8.12 -16.59
N LYS A 282 -0.81 -7.80 -17.00
CA LYS A 282 -1.30 -8.14 -18.35
C LYS A 282 -0.56 -7.39 -19.44
N GLU A 283 -0.28 -6.12 -19.22
CA GLU A 283 0.53 -5.32 -20.13
C GLU A 283 1.96 -5.89 -20.26
N PHE A 284 2.58 -6.24 -19.13
CA PHE A 284 3.89 -6.88 -19.11
C PHE A 284 3.90 -8.17 -19.94
N ASP A 285 2.93 -9.07 -19.72
CA ASP A 285 2.83 -10.32 -20.47
C ASP A 285 2.66 -10.10 -21.99
N GLN A 286 1.91 -9.06 -22.38
CA GLN A 286 1.75 -8.69 -23.79
C GLN A 286 3.06 -8.21 -24.41
N HIS A 287 3.81 -7.35 -23.71
CA HIS A 287 5.09 -6.85 -24.21
C HIS A 287 6.17 -7.93 -24.22
N VAL A 288 6.17 -8.86 -23.26
CA VAL A 288 7.02 -10.06 -23.29
C VAL A 288 6.72 -10.90 -24.53
N ALA A 289 5.45 -11.23 -24.79
CA ALA A 289 5.08 -12.02 -25.98
C ALA A 289 5.49 -11.32 -27.28
N ARG A 290 5.39 -9.99 -27.33
CA ARG A 290 5.87 -9.20 -28.47
C ARG A 290 7.39 -9.27 -28.62
N TRP A 291 8.13 -9.13 -27.52
CA TRP A 291 9.58 -9.21 -27.53
C TRP A 291 10.08 -10.60 -27.93
N GLU A 292 9.45 -11.68 -27.46
CA GLU A 292 9.75 -13.06 -27.88
C GLU A 292 9.55 -13.26 -29.40
N ASN A 293 8.52 -12.64 -29.98
CA ASN A 293 8.30 -12.65 -31.42
C ASN A 293 9.39 -11.86 -32.17
N ASP A 294 9.77 -10.68 -31.68
CA ASP A 294 10.86 -9.87 -32.24
C ASP A 294 12.19 -10.65 -32.21
N MET A 295 12.48 -11.33 -31.10
CA MET A 295 13.65 -12.19 -30.95
C MET A 295 13.62 -13.41 -31.86
N THR A 296 12.45 -13.99 -32.12
CA THR A 296 12.30 -15.13 -33.03
C THR A 296 12.59 -14.74 -34.47
N ALA A 297 12.19 -13.54 -34.89
CA ALA A 297 12.51 -13.00 -36.22
C ALA A 297 14.03 -12.86 -36.43
N SER A 298 14.78 -12.59 -35.36
CA SER A 298 16.23 -12.50 -35.36
C SER A 298 16.94 -13.79 -34.92
N LYS A 299 16.28 -14.96 -34.87
CA LYS A 299 16.83 -16.19 -34.24
C LYS A 299 18.21 -16.64 -34.74
N PHE A 300 18.55 -16.35 -36.00
CA PHE A 300 19.84 -16.70 -36.61
C PHE A 300 20.90 -15.59 -36.51
N SER A 301 20.55 -14.45 -35.93
CA SER A 301 21.48 -13.36 -35.74
C SER A 301 22.44 -13.69 -34.59
N SER A 302 23.73 -13.54 -34.86
CA SER A 302 24.78 -13.54 -33.85
C SER A 302 24.95 -12.19 -33.15
N ASN A 303 24.23 -11.15 -33.59
CA ASN A 303 24.29 -9.83 -33.00
C ASN A 303 23.33 -9.72 -31.81
N SER A 304 23.87 -9.51 -30.61
CA SER A 304 23.08 -9.26 -29.39
C SER A 304 22.09 -8.11 -29.55
N ASP A 305 22.43 -7.05 -30.30
CA ASP A 305 21.54 -5.91 -30.52
C ASP A 305 20.20 -6.31 -31.14
N SER A 306 20.19 -7.34 -31.99
CA SER A 306 18.95 -7.85 -32.61
C SER A 306 18.04 -8.61 -31.62
N LYS A 307 18.50 -8.83 -30.39
CA LYS A 307 17.77 -9.47 -29.29
C LYS A 307 17.32 -8.47 -28.23
N VAL A 308 17.95 -7.31 -28.19
CA VAL A 308 17.68 -6.24 -27.21
C VAL A 308 17.27 -4.94 -27.93
N SER A 309 16.47 -5.11 -29.00
CA SER A 309 15.89 -4.02 -29.75
C SER A 309 14.48 -4.40 -30.21
N GLY A 310 13.76 -3.42 -30.72
CA GLY A 310 12.42 -3.60 -31.26
C GLY A 310 11.32 -3.17 -30.29
N PRO A 311 10.08 -3.07 -30.78
CA PRO A 311 9.00 -2.45 -30.01
C PRO A 311 8.66 -3.20 -28.71
N GLY A 312 8.76 -4.53 -28.67
CA GLY A 312 8.49 -5.28 -27.44
C GLY A 312 9.49 -4.96 -26.32
N TYR A 313 10.78 -4.88 -26.67
CA TYR A 313 11.86 -4.51 -25.75
C TYR A 313 11.70 -3.08 -25.23
N GLU A 314 11.46 -2.12 -26.14
CA GLU A 314 11.29 -0.71 -25.78
C GLU A 314 10.06 -0.47 -24.89
N SER A 315 8.96 -1.19 -25.14
CA SER A 315 7.79 -1.15 -24.26
C SER A 315 8.13 -1.65 -22.87
N LEU A 316 8.78 -2.82 -22.73
CA LEU A 316 9.17 -3.36 -21.42
C LEU A 316 10.10 -2.41 -20.66
N LYS A 317 11.05 -1.79 -21.35
CA LYS A 317 11.92 -0.76 -20.77
C LYS A 317 11.14 0.43 -20.24
N THR A 318 10.14 0.90 -21.00
CA THR A 318 9.30 2.05 -20.62
C THR A 318 8.46 1.76 -19.38
N MET A 319 8.09 0.50 -19.12
CA MET A 319 7.39 0.12 -17.89
C MET A 319 8.24 0.32 -16.61
N GLY A 320 9.56 0.37 -16.74
CA GLY A 320 10.49 0.80 -15.69
C GLY A 320 10.63 -0.16 -14.51
N GLN A 321 11.15 0.38 -13.39
CA GLN A 321 11.48 -0.37 -12.17
C GLN A 321 10.35 -1.24 -11.60
N PRO A 322 9.06 -0.84 -11.62
CA PRO A 322 7.98 -1.67 -11.09
C PRO A 322 7.86 -3.06 -11.72
N THR A 323 8.45 -3.26 -12.91
CA THR A 323 8.45 -4.55 -13.61
C THR A 323 9.64 -5.46 -13.26
N VAL A 324 10.64 -4.97 -12.53
CA VAL A 324 11.80 -5.77 -12.08
C VAL A 324 11.39 -7.11 -11.47
N PRO A 325 10.44 -7.22 -10.52
CA PRO A 325 10.03 -8.51 -9.99
C PRO A 325 9.39 -9.43 -11.03
N LEU A 326 8.67 -8.88 -12.01
CA LEU A 326 8.08 -9.65 -13.11
C LEU A 326 9.15 -10.16 -14.08
N ILE A 327 10.16 -9.33 -14.37
CA ILE A 327 11.32 -9.70 -15.19
C ILE A 327 12.12 -10.80 -14.49
N MET A 328 12.41 -10.65 -13.19
CA MET A 328 13.13 -11.68 -12.43
C MET A 328 12.37 -13.01 -12.37
N ALA A 329 11.05 -12.96 -12.22
CA ALA A 329 10.18 -14.14 -12.31
C ALA A 329 10.25 -14.84 -13.68
N ARG A 330 10.33 -14.10 -14.79
CA ARG A 330 10.56 -14.69 -16.12
C ARG A 330 11.99 -15.19 -16.30
N TYR A 331 12.97 -14.47 -15.75
CA TYR A 331 14.38 -14.81 -15.88
C TYR A 331 14.75 -16.10 -15.15
N SER A 332 14.13 -16.39 -14.00
CA SER A 332 14.33 -17.66 -13.30
C SER A 332 13.90 -18.88 -14.12
N GLN A 333 12.85 -18.72 -14.94
CA GLN A 333 12.31 -19.75 -15.82
C GLN A 333 13.13 -19.92 -17.11
N ASN A 334 13.78 -18.85 -17.59
CA ASN A 334 14.58 -18.86 -18.82
C ASN A 334 15.92 -18.12 -18.63
N GLN A 335 16.85 -18.79 -17.96
CA GLN A 335 18.16 -18.24 -17.54
C GLN A 335 19.15 -18.05 -18.71
N ASP A 336 18.83 -18.59 -19.88
CA ASP A 336 19.67 -18.52 -21.10
C ASP A 336 19.24 -17.40 -22.06
N ASP A 337 18.26 -16.57 -21.66
CA ASP A 337 17.76 -15.45 -22.47
C ASP A 337 18.50 -14.11 -22.22
N TRP A 338 17.97 -13.01 -22.78
CA TRP A 338 18.53 -11.66 -22.74
C TRP A 338 17.93 -10.76 -21.65
N TRP A 339 17.24 -11.33 -20.66
CA TRP A 339 16.64 -10.61 -19.54
C TRP A 339 17.62 -9.71 -18.77
N TYR A 340 18.89 -10.11 -18.65
CA TYR A 340 19.92 -9.33 -17.97
C TYR A 340 20.21 -7.97 -18.62
N GLU A 341 20.03 -7.85 -19.94
CA GLU A 341 20.23 -6.56 -20.62
C GLU A 341 19.07 -5.62 -20.31
N LEU A 342 17.83 -6.13 -20.33
CA LEU A 342 16.65 -5.37 -19.93
C LEU A 342 16.76 -4.93 -18.45
N LEU A 343 17.16 -5.83 -17.56
CA LEU A 343 17.40 -5.50 -16.15
C LEU A 343 18.49 -4.45 -15.99
N SER A 344 19.60 -4.57 -16.72
CA SER A 344 20.66 -3.56 -16.67
C SER A 344 20.16 -2.20 -17.13
N GLU A 345 19.40 -2.12 -18.23
CA GLU A 345 18.85 -0.84 -18.69
C GLU A 345 17.88 -0.23 -17.67
N ILE A 346 16.99 -1.02 -17.08
CA ILE A 346 16.00 -0.54 -16.11
C ILE A 346 16.64 -0.13 -14.78
N VAL A 347 17.60 -0.92 -14.28
CA VAL A 347 18.19 -0.73 -12.95
C VAL A 347 19.38 0.24 -12.99
N ASN A 348 20.23 0.15 -14.02
CA ASN A 348 21.46 0.92 -14.13
C ASN A 348 21.37 2.09 -15.14
N GLY A 349 20.29 2.18 -15.91
CA GLY A 349 20.11 3.21 -16.94
C GLY A 349 20.89 2.94 -18.24
N CYS A 350 21.58 1.80 -18.36
CA CYS A 350 22.32 1.43 -19.55
C CYS A 350 22.43 -0.09 -19.74
N ARG A 351 22.61 -0.51 -21.00
CA ARG A 351 22.94 -1.91 -21.33
C ARG A 351 24.26 -2.31 -20.71
N SER A 352 24.36 -3.59 -20.38
CA SER A 352 25.62 -4.17 -19.93
C SER A 352 26.64 -4.22 -21.07
N GLY A 353 26.16 -4.41 -22.32
CA GLY A 353 27.01 -4.55 -23.50
C GLY A 353 27.88 -5.81 -23.50
N LEU A 354 27.60 -6.74 -22.59
CA LEU A 354 28.43 -7.91 -22.36
C LEU A 354 28.22 -8.95 -23.47
N ARG A 355 29.27 -9.23 -24.24
CA ARG A 355 29.30 -10.38 -25.17
C ARG A 355 29.56 -11.67 -24.42
N ILE A 356 28.61 -12.10 -23.57
CA ILE A 356 28.79 -13.24 -22.65
C ILE A 356 28.19 -14.54 -23.20
N THR A 357 28.96 -15.62 -23.09
CA THR A 357 28.54 -17.00 -23.38
C THR A 357 27.99 -17.73 -22.14
N ARG A 358 28.21 -17.21 -20.93
CA ARG A 358 27.79 -17.80 -19.64
C ARG A 358 26.58 -17.07 -19.02
N LYS A 359 25.45 -17.02 -19.74
CA LYS A 359 24.24 -16.31 -19.31
C LYS A 359 23.67 -16.77 -17.97
N ARG A 360 23.77 -18.08 -17.65
CA ARG A 360 23.37 -18.60 -16.33
C ARG A 360 24.17 -18.00 -15.18
N ASN A 361 25.45 -17.69 -15.38
CA ASN A 361 26.24 -17.04 -14.33
C ASN A 361 25.77 -15.59 -14.11
N LEU A 362 25.33 -14.90 -15.16
CA LEU A 362 24.71 -13.57 -15.00
C LEU A 362 23.40 -13.65 -14.23
N TYR A 363 22.57 -14.67 -14.51
CA TYR A 363 21.37 -14.92 -13.73
C TYR A 363 21.69 -15.06 -12.23
N GLN A 364 22.72 -15.81 -11.85
CA GLN A 364 23.11 -15.96 -10.44
C GLN A 364 23.48 -14.63 -9.77
N VAL A 365 24.14 -13.71 -10.50
CA VAL A 365 24.46 -12.37 -10.00
C VAL A 365 23.19 -11.55 -9.77
N TRP A 366 22.29 -11.51 -10.76
CA TRP A 366 21.01 -10.80 -10.65
C TRP A 366 20.10 -11.41 -9.57
N MET A 367 20.06 -12.74 -9.45
CA MET A 367 19.32 -13.46 -8.42
C MET A 367 19.82 -13.12 -7.01
N LYS A 368 21.14 -13.02 -6.81
CA LYS A 368 21.73 -12.64 -5.51
C LYS A 368 21.33 -11.22 -5.13
N TRP A 369 21.44 -10.26 -6.05
CA TRP A 369 20.99 -8.88 -5.84
C TRP A 369 19.48 -8.77 -5.58
N PHE A 370 18.67 -9.50 -6.35
CA PHE A 370 17.23 -9.43 -6.22
C PHE A 370 16.74 -10.00 -4.87
N GLN A 371 17.43 -11.03 -4.36
CA GLN A 371 17.09 -11.65 -3.08
C GLN A 371 17.56 -10.88 -1.85
N ASP A 372 18.64 -10.11 -2.00
CA ASP A 372 19.28 -9.40 -0.90
C ASP A 372 18.90 -7.91 -0.96
N PRO A 373 18.06 -7.42 -0.02
CA PRO A 373 17.65 -6.02 -0.01
C PRO A 373 18.81 -5.07 0.30
N ASP A 374 19.90 -5.55 0.91
CA ASP A 374 21.04 -4.73 1.32
C ASP A 374 22.11 -4.60 0.22
N LEU A 375 21.99 -5.38 -0.87
CA LEU A 375 22.90 -5.30 -2.00
C LEU A 375 22.49 -4.19 -2.98
N GLY A 376 23.45 -3.31 -3.30
CA GLY A 376 23.33 -2.39 -4.43
C GLY A 376 23.19 -3.13 -5.76
N GLY A 377 22.56 -2.48 -6.74
CA GLY A 377 22.39 -3.00 -8.11
C GLY A 377 23.69 -3.56 -8.70
N PRO A 378 23.65 -4.68 -9.46
CA PRO A 378 24.85 -5.22 -10.09
C PRO A 378 25.46 -4.17 -11.02
N LYS A 379 26.60 -3.61 -10.61
CA LYS A 379 27.38 -2.71 -11.46
C LYS A 379 28.20 -3.56 -12.42
N ILE A 380 27.93 -3.40 -13.70
CA ILE A 380 28.70 -4.05 -14.75
C ILE A 380 29.67 -3.00 -15.30
N GLU A 381 30.91 -3.00 -14.81
CA GLU A 381 31.99 -2.18 -15.38
C GLU A 381 32.61 -2.90 -16.57
N THR A 382 32.64 -2.23 -17.71
CA THR A 382 33.34 -2.69 -18.91
C THR A 382 34.82 -2.27 -18.80
N TYR A 383 35.68 -3.18 -18.37
CA TYR A 383 37.13 -2.96 -18.51
C TYR A 383 37.54 -3.15 -19.97
N GLY A 384 38.33 -2.19 -20.49
CA GLY A 384 38.76 -2.12 -21.88
C GLY A 384 39.42 -3.40 -22.40
N ASP A 385 39.10 -3.72 -23.66
CA ASP A 385 39.73 -4.69 -24.55
C ASP A 385 39.99 -6.12 -24.01
N GLY A 386 38.91 -6.89 -23.78
CA GLY A 386 38.97 -8.36 -23.67
C GLY A 386 37.98 -8.95 -22.67
N PRO A 387 37.58 -10.25 -22.79
CA PRO A 387 36.46 -10.84 -22.04
C PRO A 387 36.86 -11.05 -20.58
N SER A 388 36.76 -10.01 -19.78
CA SER A 388 37.28 -10.00 -18.41
C SER A 388 36.15 -10.21 -17.42
N VAL A 389 36.05 -11.46 -16.99
CA VAL A 389 35.23 -12.08 -15.93
C VAL A 389 35.55 -11.51 -14.53
N ALA A 390 36.03 -10.27 -14.42
CA ALA A 390 36.57 -9.71 -13.18
C ALA A 390 35.49 -9.36 -12.12
N ILE A 391 34.24 -9.11 -12.54
CA ILE A 391 33.14 -8.80 -11.60
C ILE A 391 32.45 -10.09 -11.09
N MET A 392 32.54 -11.20 -11.84
CA MET A 392 31.92 -12.47 -11.42
C MET A 392 32.65 -13.14 -10.25
N GLN A 393 33.96 -12.95 -10.08
CA GLN A 393 34.67 -13.57 -8.96
C GLN A 393 34.36 -12.89 -7.62
N ASN A 394 34.37 -11.56 -7.56
CA ASN A 394 34.21 -10.83 -6.29
C ASN A 394 32.80 -10.95 -5.68
N ILE A 395 31.75 -11.04 -6.51
CA ILE A 395 30.37 -11.24 -6.03
C ILE A 395 30.13 -12.69 -5.57
N LEU A 396 30.89 -13.65 -6.10
CA LEU A 396 30.76 -15.08 -5.77
C LEU A 396 31.67 -15.55 -4.62
N THR A 397 32.79 -14.87 -4.33
CA THR A 397 33.74 -15.29 -3.27
C THR A 397 33.60 -14.55 -1.94
N GLY A 398 32.96 -13.38 -1.89
CA GLY A 398 32.70 -12.67 -0.63
C GLY A 398 33.92 -11.96 -0.01
N ASP A 399 34.98 -11.71 -0.79
CA ASP A 399 36.15 -10.99 -0.30
C ASP A 399 35.99 -9.47 -0.47
N GLU A 400 36.07 -8.72 0.64
CA GLU A 400 36.30 -7.27 0.65
C GLU A 400 37.71 -6.98 0.11
N VAL A 401 37.84 -6.15 -0.93
CA VAL A 401 39.15 -5.55 -1.23
C VAL A 401 39.04 -4.06 -1.57
N THR A 402 39.71 -3.29 -0.71
CA THR A 402 40.17 -1.90 -0.79
C THR A 402 40.60 -1.45 -2.19
N ILE A 403 40.04 -0.34 -2.66
CA ILE A 403 40.48 0.36 -3.86
C ILE A 403 41.79 1.12 -3.55
N SER A 404 42.89 0.69 -4.18
CA SER A 404 44.11 1.51 -4.27
C SER A 404 44.02 2.37 -5.52
N LEU A 405 43.90 3.69 -5.34
CA LEU A 405 44.09 4.66 -6.42
C LEU A 405 45.57 4.69 -6.82
N ALA A 406 45.87 4.36 -8.07
CA ALA A 406 47.14 4.71 -8.69
C ALA A 406 46.88 5.76 -9.79
N THR A 407 47.66 6.83 -9.68
CA THR A 407 47.67 8.10 -10.45
C THR A 407 47.78 7.96 -11.96
#